data_AF-A0A0C9Y8X4-F1
#
_entry.id   AF-A0A0C9Y8X4-F1
#
_cell.length_a   1.000
_cell.length_b   1.000
_cell.length_c   1.000
_cell.angle_alpha   90.00
_cell.angle_beta   90.00
_cell.angle_gamma   90.00
#
_symmetry.space_group_name_H-M   'P 1'
#
loop_
_entity.id
_entity.type
_entity.pdbx_description
1 polymer ?
#
loop_
_entity_poly.entity_id
_entity_poly.type
_entity_poly.pdbx_seq_one_letter_code
_entity_poly.pdbx_strand_id
1 'polypeptide(L)'
;LRTLATAASLKAASLRKSSGIVHTRTDLLDSHRWVIGDVKEHGRVLFTVQEDIRVLQEQRVVLRRMLQDLDGCMLKATTKREEIIRFDKARTDVEFAKMLKVRTLGPEYLEVQTQLRRDIRVGFVLPPFMDNLQG
;
A
#
# COMPACT_ATOMS: atom_id res chain seq x y z
N LEU A 1 30.34 -69.32 2.10
CA LEU A 1 30.70 -68.06 2.81
C LEU A 1 31.61 -67.15 1.97
N ARG A 2 32.79 -67.59 1.52
CA ARG A 2 33.70 -66.75 0.69
C ARG A 2 33.07 -66.23 -0.61
N THR A 3 32.32 -67.07 -1.33
CA THR A 3 31.62 -66.70 -2.57
C THR A 3 30.51 -65.66 -2.36
N LEU A 4 29.80 -65.75 -1.24
CA LEU A 4 28.79 -64.75 -0.87
C LEU A 4 29.45 -63.41 -0.48
N ALA A 5 30.56 -63.47 0.24
CA ALA A 5 31.32 -62.28 0.61
C ALA A 5 31.88 -61.56 -0.64
N THR A 6 32.45 -62.29 -1.60
CA THR A 6 32.94 -61.69 -2.85
C THR A 6 31.82 -61.11 -3.69
N ALA A 7 30.68 -61.81 -3.81
CA ALA A 7 29.50 -61.30 -4.51
C ALA A 7 28.94 -60.03 -3.85
N ALA A 8 28.89 -59.99 -2.52
CA ALA A 8 28.47 -58.80 -1.78
C ALA A 8 29.43 -57.61 -1.99
N SER A 9 30.74 -57.85 -1.95
CA SER A 9 31.75 -56.80 -2.20
C SER A 9 31.65 -56.23 -3.62
N LEU A 10 31.45 -57.08 -4.63
CA LEU A 10 31.28 -56.64 -6.02
C LEU A 10 30.01 -55.80 -6.20
N LYS A 11 28.91 -56.23 -5.59
CA LYS A 11 27.64 -55.49 -5.64
C LYS A 11 27.74 -54.16 -4.88
N ALA A 12 28.42 -54.11 -3.74
CA ALA A 12 28.68 -52.87 -3.03
C ALA A 12 29.55 -51.91 -3.87
N ALA A 13 30.56 -52.43 -4.58
CA ALA A 13 31.38 -51.62 -5.46
C ALA A 13 30.59 -51.07 -6.67
N SER A 14 29.66 -51.84 -7.24
CA SER A 14 28.83 -51.35 -8.35
C SER A 14 27.85 -50.26 -7.91
N LEU A 15 27.27 -50.37 -6.70
CA LEU A 15 26.35 -49.36 -6.18
C LEU A 15 27.02 -48.03 -5.85
N ARG A 16 28.33 -48.02 -5.60
CA ARG A 16 29.12 -46.81 -5.35
C ARG A 16 29.48 -46.04 -6.62
N LYS A 17 29.31 -46.64 -7.79
CA LYS A 17 29.60 -45.96 -9.07
C LYS A 17 28.49 -44.96 -9.36
N SER A 18 28.89 -43.73 -9.64
CA SER A 18 27.98 -42.70 -10.15
C SER A 18 27.59 -43.01 -11.60
N SER A 19 26.46 -42.45 -12.04
CA SER A 19 26.01 -42.55 -13.43
C SER A 19 26.94 -41.82 -14.41
N GLY A 20 27.74 -40.88 -13.91
CA GLY A 20 28.59 -40.01 -14.74
C GLY A 20 27.82 -38.93 -15.50
N ILE A 21 26.51 -38.83 -15.25
CA ILE A 21 25.62 -37.83 -15.84
C ILE A 21 25.69 -36.54 -15.02
N VAL A 22 25.70 -35.40 -15.70
CA VAL A 22 25.54 -34.11 -15.03
C VAL A 22 24.06 -33.87 -14.80
N HIS A 23 23.65 -33.85 -13.53
CA HIS A 23 22.25 -33.66 -13.15
C HIS A 23 21.89 -32.19 -13.02
N THR A 24 20.66 -31.88 -13.41
CA THR A 24 20.06 -30.56 -13.37
C THR A 24 18.81 -30.55 -12.48
N ARG A 25 18.24 -29.38 -12.24
CA ARG A 25 17.07 -29.23 -11.36
C ARG A 25 15.84 -30.00 -11.85
N THR A 26 15.67 -30.14 -13.16
CA THR A 26 14.55 -30.90 -13.74
C THR A 26 14.65 -32.40 -13.45
N ASP A 27 15.86 -32.89 -13.17
CA ASP A 27 16.11 -34.30 -12.92
C ASP A 27 15.77 -34.70 -11.48
N LEU A 28 15.66 -33.75 -10.54
CA LEU A 28 15.40 -34.02 -9.12
C LEU A 28 14.13 -34.85 -8.88
N LEU A 29 13.08 -34.62 -9.67
CA LEU A 29 11.81 -35.32 -9.52
C LEU A 29 11.83 -36.69 -10.22
N ASP A 30 12.89 -36.98 -10.97
CA ASP A 30 12.95 -38.09 -11.88
C ASP A 30 13.82 -39.23 -11.34
N SER A 31 13.21 -40.12 -10.56
CA SER A 31 13.93 -41.20 -9.85
C SER A 31 14.74 -42.10 -10.77
N HIS A 32 14.40 -42.24 -12.05
CA HIS A 32 15.13 -43.14 -12.96
C HIS A 32 16.46 -42.57 -13.45
N ARG A 33 16.69 -41.26 -13.24
CA ARG A 33 17.95 -40.60 -13.58
C ARG A 33 19.03 -40.83 -12.52
N TRP A 34 18.64 -41.23 -11.32
CA TRP A 34 19.54 -41.32 -10.17
C TRP A 34 19.96 -42.75 -9.88
N VAL A 35 21.25 -42.93 -9.63
CA VAL A 35 21.79 -44.13 -8.99
C VAL A 35 22.29 -43.82 -7.60
N ILE A 36 22.47 -44.84 -6.75
CA ILE A 36 22.95 -44.66 -5.37
C ILE A 36 24.30 -43.91 -5.31
N GLY A 37 25.17 -44.12 -6.30
CA GLY A 37 26.44 -43.41 -6.42
C GLY A 37 26.31 -41.89 -6.64
N ASP A 38 25.14 -41.40 -7.05
CA ASP A 38 24.89 -39.98 -7.35
C ASP A 38 24.44 -39.17 -6.13
N VAL A 39 24.41 -39.74 -4.92
CA VAL A 39 23.84 -39.10 -3.72
C VAL A 39 24.43 -37.70 -3.44
N LYS A 40 25.74 -37.51 -3.71
CA LYS A 40 26.41 -36.22 -3.55
C LYS A 40 25.91 -35.19 -4.56
N GLU A 41 25.72 -35.62 -5.80
CA GLU A 41 25.23 -34.77 -6.88
C GLU A 41 23.75 -34.42 -6.67
N HIS A 42 22.95 -35.38 -6.20
CA HIS A 42 21.56 -35.13 -5.79
C HIS A 42 21.49 -34.09 -4.67
N GLY A 43 22.37 -34.20 -3.67
CA GLY A 43 22.49 -33.20 -2.60
C GLY A 43 22.88 -31.82 -3.13
N ARG A 44 23.83 -31.74 -4.07
CA ARG A 44 24.24 -30.49 -4.72
C ARG A 44 23.06 -29.82 -5.42
N VAL A 45 22.31 -30.56 -6.23
CA VAL A 45 21.16 -30.01 -6.96
C VAL A 45 20.04 -29.59 -6.00
N LEU A 46 19.76 -30.37 -4.95
CA LEU A 46 18.80 -30.00 -3.89
C LEU A 46 19.18 -28.68 -3.21
N PHE A 47 20.46 -28.48 -2.91
CA PHE A 47 20.93 -27.24 -2.28
C PHE A 47 20.63 -26.01 -3.14
N THR A 48 20.69 -26.14 -4.48
CA THR A 48 20.32 -25.04 -5.38
C THR A 48 18.83 -24.70 -5.34
N VAL A 49 17.96 -25.68 -5.10
CA VAL A 49 16.51 -25.47 -4.97
C VAL A 49 16.19 -24.91 -3.59
N GLN A 50 16.90 -25.34 -2.56
CA GLN A 50 16.75 -24.80 -1.21
C GLN A 50 17.01 -23.28 -1.18
N GLU A 51 18.03 -22.81 -1.89
CA GLU A 51 18.32 -21.38 -1.97
C GLU A 51 17.21 -20.61 -2.70
N ASP A 52 16.70 -21.15 -3.82
CA ASP A 52 15.55 -20.56 -4.51
C ASP A 52 14.31 -20.46 -3.60
N ILE A 53 14.04 -21.51 -2.80
CA ILE A 53 12.94 -21.51 -1.83
C ILE A 53 13.14 -20.40 -0.79
N ARG A 54 14.37 -20.22 -0.29
CA ARG A 54 14.69 -19.15 0.68
C ARG A 54 14.41 -17.78 0.09
N VAL A 55 14.88 -17.52 -1.13
CA VAL A 55 14.64 -16.25 -1.84
C VAL A 55 13.15 -16.00 -2.05
N LEU A 56 12.38 -17.01 -2.47
CA LEU A 56 10.93 -16.89 -2.65
C LEU A 56 10.20 -16.59 -1.33
N GLN A 57 10.66 -17.18 -0.22
CA GLN A 57 10.09 -16.89 1.11
C GLN A 57 10.34 -15.45 1.54
N GLU A 58 11.53 -14.91 1.28
CA GLU A 58 11.88 -13.51 1.57
C GLU A 58 11.06 -12.55 0.72
N GLN A 59 10.96 -12.80 -0.59
CA GLN A 59 10.12 -12.01 -1.50
C GLN A 59 8.65 -12.00 -1.07
N ARG A 60 8.12 -13.15 -0.63
CA ARG A 60 6.75 -13.26 -0.12
C ARG A 60 6.51 -12.35 1.09
N VAL A 61 7.47 -12.23 2.00
CA VAL A 61 7.35 -11.35 3.18
C VAL A 61 7.29 -9.88 2.73
N VAL A 62 8.16 -9.47 1.81
CA VAL A 62 8.17 -8.11 1.26
C VAL A 62 6.84 -7.78 0.57
N LEU A 63 6.38 -8.65 -0.32
CA LEU A 63 5.11 -8.45 -1.03
C LEU A 63 3.92 -8.35 -0.08
N ARG A 64 3.88 -9.19 0.96
CA ARG A 64 2.82 -9.12 1.97
C ARG A 64 2.81 -7.78 2.69
N ARG A 65 3.98 -7.23 3.02
CA ARG A 65 4.08 -5.91 3.64
C ARG A 65 3.62 -4.80 2.70
N MET A 66 4.04 -4.85 1.43
CA MET A 66 3.61 -3.89 0.42
C MET A 66 2.10 -3.90 0.21
N LEU A 67 1.46 -5.07 0.23
CA LEU A 67 0.01 -5.20 0.16
C LEU A 67 -0.69 -4.55 1.36
N GLN A 68 -0.19 -4.79 2.57
CA GLN A 68 -0.73 -4.15 3.78
C GLN A 68 -0.61 -2.62 3.74
N ASP A 69 0.54 -2.12 3.27
CA ASP A 69 0.75 -0.68 3.10
C ASP A 69 -0.17 -0.08 2.03
N LEU A 70 -0.38 -0.80 0.93
CA LEU A 70 -1.31 -0.43 -0.13
C LEU A 70 -2.75 -0.36 0.38
N ASP A 71 -3.21 -1.37 1.12
CA ASP A 71 -4.54 -1.39 1.72
C ASP A 71 -4.75 -0.18 2.65
N GLY A 72 -3.74 0.16 3.46
CA GLY A 72 -3.76 1.35 4.30
C GLY A 72 -3.85 2.66 3.51
N CYS A 73 -3.12 2.76 2.40
CA CYS A 73 -3.21 3.91 1.49
C CYS A 73 -4.58 4.01 0.81
N MET A 74 -5.15 2.88 0.39
CA MET A 74 -6.49 2.82 -0.21
C MET A 74 -7.57 3.24 0.79
N LEU A 75 -7.48 2.80 2.05
CA LEU A 75 -8.39 3.22 3.10
C LEU A 75 -8.31 4.74 3.33
N LYS A 76 -7.10 5.30 3.44
CA LYS A 76 -6.93 6.76 3.58
C LYS A 76 -7.49 7.52 2.40
N ALA A 77 -7.26 7.04 1.17
CA ALA A 77 -7.75 7.67 -0.04
C ALA A 77 -9.28 7.65 -0.13
N THR A 78 -9.91 6.53 0.25
CA THR A 78 -11.37 6.40 0.28
C THR A 78 -11.99 7.33 1.34
N THR A 79 -11.44 7.37 2.55
CA THR A 79 -11.89 8.33 3.59
C THR A 79 -11.79 9.77 3.13
N LYS A 80 -10.66 10.18 2.54
CA LYS A 80 -10.49 11.55 2.00
C LYS A 80 -11.49 11.85 0.88
N ARG A 81 -11.74 10.89 0.00
CA ARG A 81 -12.75 11.03 -1.06
C ARG A 81 -14.14 11.26 -0.47
N GLU A 82 -14.52 10.50 0.55
CA GLU A 82 -15.81 10.69 1.24
C GLU A 82 -15.92 12.03 1.96
N GLU A 83 -14.84 12.50 2.58
CA GLU A 83 -14.78 13.83 3.20
C GLU A 83 -14.95 14.94 2.17
N ILE A 84 -14.29 14.85 1.01
CA ILE A 84 -14.45 15.81 -0.09
C ILE A 84 -15.91 15.82 -0.57
N ILE A 85 -16.53 14.66 -0.77
CA ILE A 85 -17.94 14.56 -1.19
C ILE A 85 -18.86 15.19 -0.13
N ARG A 86 -18.62 14.92 1.16
CA ARG A 86 -19.38 15.55 2.25
C ARG A 86 -19.21 17.06 2.27
N PHE A 87 -17.98 17.55 2.09
CA PHE A 87 -17.69 18.97 2.04
C PHE A 87 -18.35 19.65 0.84
N ASP A 88 -18.32 19.01 -0.33
CA ASP A 88 -18.94 19.55 -1.54
C ASP A 88 -20.47 19.64 -1.41
N LYS A 89 -21.09 18.62 -0.81
CA LYS A 89 -22.52 18.65 -0.45
C LYS A 89 -22.83 19.76 0.56
N ALA A 90 -22.03 19.89 1.62
CA ALA A 90 -22.22 20.96 2.61
C ALA A 90 -22.02 22.35 1.99
N ARG A 91 -21.06 22.52 1.08
CA ARG A 91 -20.82 23.78 0.37
C ARG A 91 -22.01 24.24 -0.45
N THR A 92 -22.80 23.31 -0.99
CA THR A 92 -24.01 23.59 -1.76
C THR A 92 -25.27 23.68 -0.90
N ASP A 93 -25.18 23.36 0.39
CA ASP A 93 -26.25 23.50 1.36
C ASP A 93 -26.43 24.97 1.78
N VAL A 94 -27.63 25.50 1.55
CA VAL A 94 -28.01 26.88 1.86
C VAL A 94 -27.96 27.17 3.37
N GLU A 95 -28.31 26.21 4.21
CA GLU A 95 -28.27 26.38 5.67
C GLU A 95 -26.84 26.33 6.19
N PHE A 96 -25.99 25.49 5.60
CA PHE A 96 -24.56 25.48 5.89
C PHE A 96 -23.87 26.76 5.44
N ALA A 97 -24.23 27.30 4.26
CA ALA A 97 -23.74 28.58 3.77
C ALA A 97 -24.17 29.74 4.67
N LYS A 98 -25.43 29.76 5.15
CA LYS A 98 -25.91 30.73 6.15
C LYS A 98 -25.13 30.61 7.46
N MET A 99 -24.94 29.38 7.96
CA MET A 99 -24.21 29.12 9.19
C MET A 99 -22.75 29.58 9.10
N LEU A 100 -22.06 29.28 7.99
CA LEU A 100 -20.71 29.78 7.73
C LEU A 100 -20.66 31.30 7.70
N LYS A 101 -21.60 31.96 7.02
CA LYS A 101 -21.67 33.43 6.92
C LYS A 101 -21.87 34.10 8.28
N VAL A 102 -22.67 33.49 9.16
CA VAL A 102 -22.87 33.96 10.55
C VAL A 102 -21.63 33.71 11.42
N ARG A 103 -20.82 32.68 11.12
CA ARG A 103 -19.60 32.36 11.88
C ARG A 103 -18.35 33.12 11.41
N THR A 104 -18.26 33.44 10.12
CA THR A 104 -17.16 34.25 9.56
C THR A 104 -17.35 35.73 9.79
N LEU A 105 -18.59 36.19 9.98
CA LEU A 105 -18.87 37.52 10.51
C LEU A 105 -18.84 37.44 12.03
N GLY A 106 -17.82 38.01 12.67
CA GLY A 106 -17.87 38.23 14.12
C GLY A 106 -19.12 39.05 14.50
N PRO A 107 -19.60 38.97 15.76
CA PRO A 107 -20.82 39.68 16.19
C PRO A 107 -20.78 41.18 15.82
N GLU A 108 -19.59 41.77 15.89
CA GLU A 108 -19.27 43.14 15.50
C GLU A 108 -19.65 43.43 14.03
N TYR A 109 -19.34 42.52 13.11
CA TYR A 109 -19.62 42.68 11.67
C TYR A 109 -21.10 42.47 11.34
N LEU A 110 -21.84 41.68 12.12
CA LEU A 110 -23.28 41.51 11.98
C LEU A 110 -24.03 42.78 12.38
N GLU A 111 -23.60 43.44 13.45
CA GLU A 111 -24.15 44.74 13.87
C GLU A 111 -23.88 45.83 12.85
N VAL A 112 -22.63 45.94 12.37
CA VAL A 112 -22.26 46.93 11.33
C VAL A 112 -23.04 46.70 10.03
N GLN A 113 -23.23 45.45 9.60
CA GLN A 113 -24.03 45.16 8.41
C GLN A 113 -25.51 45.49 8.61
N THR A 114 -26.05 45.24 9.81
CA THR A 114 -27.44 45.57 10.15
C THR A 114 -27.66 47.08 10.17
N GLN A 115 -26.69 47.83 10.70
CA GLN A 115 -26.69 49.29 10.69
C GLN A 115 -26.60 49.83 9.26
N LEU A 116 -25.66 49.34 8.45
CA LEU A 116 -25.55 49.74 7.03
C LEU A 116 -26.85 49.50 6.25
N ARG A 117 -27.53 48.37 6.49
CA ARG A 117 -28.82 48.07 5.85
C ARG A 117 -29.95 49.00 6.29
N ARG A 118 -29.94 49.45 7.55
CA ARG A 118 -30.87 50.49 8.02
C ARG A 118 -30.56 51.83 7.37
N ASP A 119 -29.30 52.24 7.35
CA ASP A 119 -28.89 53.53 6.80
C ASP A 119 -29.20 53.62 5.29
N ILE A 120 -29.03 52.52 4.54
CA ILE A 120 -29.43 52.43 3.13
C ILE A 120 -30.95 52.54 2.97
N ARG A 121 -31.76 51.93 3.85
CA ARG A 121 -33.23 51.96 3.79
C ARG A 121 -33.83 53.31 4.21
N VAL A 122 -33.18 54.00 5.14
CA VAL A 122 -33.62 55.31 5.64
C VAL A 122 -33.22 56.42 4.66
N GLY A 123 -32.41 56.11 3.63
CA GLY A 123 -31.85 57.10 2.73
C GLY A 123 -30.72 57.84 3.42
N PHE A 124 -29.62 58.03 2.72
CA PHE A 124 -28.46 58.79 3.20
C PHE A 124 -28.90 60.25 3.41
N VAL A 125 -29.42 60.58 4.60
CA VAL A 125 -29.64 61.98 5.00
C VAL A 125 -28.27 62.52 5.36
N LEU A 126 -27.65 63.19 4.40
CA LEU A 126 -26.48 64.04 4.66
C LEU A 126 -26.85 65.03 5.79
N PRO A 127 -26.01 65.16 6.83
CA PRO A 127 -26.27 66.14 7.87
C PRO A 127 -26.21 67.56 7.27
N PRO A 128 -27.17 68.46 7.59
CA PRO A 128 -27.18 69.83 7.11
C PRO A 128 -26.19 70.64 7.94
N PHE A 129 -24.91 70.61 7.60
CA PHE A 129 -23.95 71.57 8.14
C PHE A 129 -22.78 71.74 7.18
N MET A 130 -22.90 72.66 6.23
CA MET A 130 -21.86 73.58 5.78
C MET A 130 -22.47 74.58 4.79
N ASP A 131 -23.37 75.45 5.27
CA ASP A 131 -23.68 76.74 4.64
C ASP A 131 -23.26 77.82 5.63
N ASN A 132 -21.99 78.25 5.54
CA ASN A 132 -21.51 79.55 6.01
C ASN A 132 -20.03 79.70 5.63
N LEU A 133 -19.79 80.17 4.40
CA LEU A 133 -18.56 80.87 4.00
C LEU A 133 -18.84 81.61 2.68
N GLN A 134 -19.70 82.62 2.74
CA GLN A 134 -19.68 83.79 1.86
C GLN A 134 -20.13 84.99 2.69
N GLY A 135 -19.20 85.91 2.91
CA GLY A 135 -19.34 87.12 3.74
C GLY A 135 -18.01 87.53 4.33
#